data_AF-A0A6G3D1J6-F1
#
_entry.id   AF-A0A6G3D1J6-F1
#
_cell.length_a   1.000
_cell.length_b   1.000
_cell.length_c   1.000
_cell.angle_alpha   90.00
_cell.angle_beta   90.00
_cell.angle_gamma   90.00
#
_symmetry.space_group_name_H-M   'P 1'
#
loop_
_entity.id
_entity.type
_entity.pdbx_description
1 polymer ?
#
loop_
_entity_poly.entity_id
_entity_poly.type
_entity_poly.pdbx_seq_one_letter_code
_entity_poly.pdbx_strand_id
1 'polypeptide(L)'
;MAHSAMAGSGWGTTEGDDPLQTAVWRLRSRGCWADAAALLEPVTPDTALQRTALLVERCLYTEQGWADAEDALRTAEALAHTDDERGAAACERGQLAYAATVHGVRDRADEARAALGRAAALIAPGAGGRALLDFRRGLLAENLTRSPQAARAAYRRAHAGATA
;
A
#
# COMPACT_ATOMS: atom_id res chain seq x y z
N MET A 1 0.97 -21.67 -19.74
CA MET A 1 0.65 -21.48 -18.31
C MET A 1 0.84 -20.00 -18.00
N ALA A 2 -0.23 -19.30 -17.61
CA ALA A 2 -0.15 -17.88 -17.30
C ALA A 2 0.42 -17.72 -15.88
N HIS A 3 1.68 -17.29 -15.78
CA HIS A 3 2.26 -16.88 -14.50
C HIS A 3 1.55 -15.61 -14.05
N SER A 4 0.66 -15.73 -13.06
CA SER A 4 0.02 -14.59 -12.43
C SER A 4 1.08 -13.81 -11.65
N ALA A 5 1.38 -12.60 -12.12
CA ALA A 5 2.40 -11.69 -11.57
C ALA A 5 2.10 -11.22 -10.12
N MET A 6 1.05 -11.73 -9.48
CA MET A 6 0.63 -11.37 -8.13
C MET A 6 1.05 -12.39 -7.05
N ALA A 7 1.76 -13.46 -7.42
CA ALA A 7 2.17 -14.51 -6.49
C ALA A 7 3.39 -14.17 -5.59
N GLY A 8 4.06 -13.02 -5.81
CA GLY A 8 5.34 -12.68 -5.16
C GLY A 8 5.25 -11.90 -3.83
N SER A 9 4.06 -11.55 -3.38
CA SER A 9 3.82 -10.97 -2.04
C SER A 9 2.64 -11.74 -1.49
N GLY A 10 2.74 -12.38 -0.32
CA GLY A 10 1.80 -13.39 0.23
C GLY A 10 0.29 -13.07 0.17
N TRP A 11 -0.28 -13.08 -1.04
CA TRP A 11 -1.64 -12.65 -1.40
C TRP A 11 -2.20 -13.54 -2.52
N GLY A 12 -1.70 -14.77 -2.68
CA GLY A 12 -2.19 -15.77 -3.62
C GLY A 12 -2.47 -17.08 -2.91
N THR A 13 -3.68 -17.62 -3.07
CA THR A 13 -4.13 -18.77 -2.28
C THR A 13 -3.65 -20.11 -2.82
N THR A 14 -2.83 -20.81 -2.05
CA THR A 14 -2.50 -22.23 -2.23
C THR A 14 -3.31 -23.10 -1.26
N GLU A 15 -3.38 -24.42 -1.49
CA GLU A 15 -3.93 -25.35 -0.48
C GLU A 15 -3.12 -25.22 0.82
N GLY A 16 -3.72 -24.67 1.87
CA GLY A 16 -3.07 -24.36 3.16
C GLY A 16 -3.24 -22.91 3.64
N ASP A 17 -3.82 -22.04 2.82
CA ASP A 17 -4.03 -20.63 3.16
C ASP A 17 -5.07 -20.41 4.28
N ASP A 18 -4.80 -19.41 5.13
CA ASP A 18 -5.72 -18.94 6.16
C ASP A 18 -7.12 -18.63 5.55
N PRO A 19 -8.20 -19.26 6.06
CA PRO A 19 -9.56 -19.00 5.59
C PRO A 19 -9.94 -17.52 5.60
N LEU A 20 -9.46 -16.74 6.58
CA LEU A 20 -9.70 -15.30 6.64
C LEU A 20 -9.05 -14.59 5.44
N GLN A 21 -7.78 -14.87 5.17
CA GLN A 21 -7.06 -14.29 4.03
C GLN A 21 -7.68 -14.69 2.70
N THR A 22 -8.15 -15.94 2.57
CA THR A 22 -8.90 -16.39 1.39
C THR A 22 -10.20 -15.58 1.20
N ALA A 23 -10.94 -15.32 2.28
CA ALA A 23 -12.17 -14.51 2.22
C ALA A 23 -11.89 -13.04 1.85
N VAL A 24 -10.87 -12.43 2.48
CA VAL A 24 -10.41 -11.07 2.16
C VAL A 24 -10.03 -10.97 0.69
N TRP A 25 -9.23 -11.91 0.18
CA TRP A 25 -8.84 -11.96 -1.22
C TRP A 25 -10.06 -12.06 -2.15
N ARG A 26 -10.99 -12.99 -1.88
CA ARG A 26 -12.20 -13.17 -2.70
C ARG A 26 -13.06 -11.91 -2.77
N LEU A 27 -13.21 -11.19 -1.66
CA LEU A 27 -13.99 -9.95 -1.59
C LEU A 27 -13.28 -8.81 -2.32
N ARG A 28 -11.98 -8.62 -2.06
CA ARG A 28 -11.15 -7.61 -2.74
C ARG A 28 -11.19 -7.79 -4.26
N SER A 29 -11.04 -9.02 -4.76
CA SER A 29 -11.07 -9.31 -6.21
C SER A 29 -12.41 -9.02 -6.89
N ARG A 30 -13.49 -8.83 -6.12
CA ARG A 30 -14.83 -8.47 -6.61
C ARG A 30 -15.16 -7.00 -6.43
N GLY A 31 -14.23 -6.19 -5.92
CA GLY A 31 -14.47 -4.79 -5.57
C GLY A 31 -15.25 -4.62 -4.26
N CYS A 32 -15.41 -5.67 -3.46
CA CYS A 32 -16.06 -5.60 -2.15
C CYS A 32 -15.07 -5.17 -1.06
N TRP A 33 -14.37 -4.03 -1.25
CA TRP A 33 -13.32 -3.58 -0.33
C TRP A 33 -13.81 -3.28 1.07
N ALA A 34 -15.01 -2.69 1.20
CA ALA A 34 -15.59 -2.36 2.51
C ALA A 34 -15.87 -3.63 3.32
N ASP A 35 -16.44 -4.66 2.68
CA ASP A 35 -16.69 -5.95 3.30
C ASP A 35 -15.38 -6.67 3.62
N ALA A 36 -14.40 -6.64 2.71
CA ALA A 36 -13.07 -7.20 2.95
C ALA A 36 -12.39 -6.53 4.16
N ALA A 37 -12.47 -5.20 4.24
CA ALA A 37 -11.93 -4.42 5.35
C ALA A 37 -12.67 -4.75 6.66
N ALA A 38 -13.99 -4.96 6.63
CA ALA A 38 -14.79 -5.31 7.80
C ALA A 38 -14.41 -6.67 8.42
N LEU A 39 -13.85 -7.60 7.64
CA LEU A 39 -13.31 -8.86 8.16
C LEU A 39 -12.00 -8.68 8.95
N LEU A 40 -11.31 -7.55 8.77
CA LEU A 40 -10.04 -7.24 9.40
C LEU A 40 -10.25 -6.32 10.60
N GLU A 41 -10.39 -6.92 11.77
CA GLU A 41 -10.42 -6.17 13.03
C GLU A 41 -9.02 -5.58 13.31
N PRO A 42 -8.89 -4.26 13.47
CA PRO A 42 -7.59 -3.58 13.52
C PRO A 42 -6.98 -3.64 14.94
N VAL A 43 -6.69 -4.84 15.41
CA VAL A 43 -6.12 -5.08 16.74
C VAL A 43 -4.62 -5.33 16.73
N THR A 44 -4.04 -5.64 15.57
CA THR A 44 -2.59 -5.74 15.37
C THR A 44 -2.13 -4.74 14.31
N PRO A 45 -0.83 -4.37 14.29
CA PRO A 45 -0.26 -3.52 13.24
C PRO A 45 -0.54 -4.08 11.84
N ASP A 46 -0.38 -5.39 11.67
CA ASP A 46 -0.58 -6.08 10.39
C ASP A 46 -2.04 -6.03 9.92
N THR A 47 -3.02 -6.35 10.78
CA THR A 47 -4.43 -6.32 10.37
C THR A 47 -4.91 -4.90 10.12
N ALA A 48 -4.46 -3.92 10.90
CA ALA A 48 -4.77 -2.51 10.69
C ALA A 48 -4.17 -1.96 9.38
N LEU A 49 -2.93 -2.34 9.06
CA LEU A 49 -2.29 -1.98 7.81
C LEU A 49 -2.98 -2.63 6.61
N GLN A 50 -3.33 -3.91 6.71
CA GLN A 50 -4.04 -4.65 5.68
C GLN A 50 -5.41 -4.02 5.39
N ARG A 51 -6.16 -3.68 6.45
CA ARG A 51 -7.42 -2.94 6.36
C ARG A 51 -7.24 -1.59 5.67
N THR A 52 -6.19 -0.85 6.03
CA THR A 52 -5.87 0.44 5.43
C THR A 52 -5.61 0.29 3.92
N ALA A 53 -4.80 -0.68 3.52
CA ALA A 53 -4.49 -0.92 2.11
C ALA A 53 -5.74 -1.18 1.26
N LEU A 54 -6.72 -1.95 1.77
CA LEU A 54 -8.00 -2.18 1.10
C LEU A 54 -8.81 -0.90 0.91
N LEU A 55 -8.84 -0.03 1.93
CA LEU A 55 -9.60 1.22 1.89
C LEU A 55 -8.91 2.28 1.01
N VAL A 56 -7.58 2.32 0.99
CA VAL A 56 -6.81 3.15 0.05
C VAL A 56 -7.02 2.67 -1.39
N GLU A 57 -7.05 1.36 -1.62
CA GLU A 57 -7.36 0.79 -2.93
C GLU A 57 -8.79 1.15 -3.39
N ARG A 58 -9.79 1.05 -2.49
CA ARG A 58 -11.15 1.54 -2.77
C ARG A 58 -11.15 2.99 -3.21
N CYS A 59 -10.40 3.86 -2.53
CA CYS A 59 -10.31 5.28 -2.89
C CYS A 59 -9.78 5.45 -4.32
N LEU A 60 -8.74 4.70 -4.70
CA LEU A 60 -8.15 4.76 -6.04
C LEU A 60 -9.13 4.32 -7.14
N TYR A 61 -9.92 3.26 -6.92
CA TYR A 61 -10.81 2.73 -7.95
C TYR A 61 -12.18 3.41 -8.01
N THR A 62 -12.62 4.03 -6.92
CA THR A 62 -13.99 4.56 -6.82
C THR A 62 -14.07 6.05 -6.53
N GLU A 63 -12.95 6.69 -6.23
CA GLU A 63 -12.85 8.09 -5.80
C GLU A 63 -13.70 8.42 -4.55
N GLN A 64 -14.03 7.39 -3.76
CA GLN A 64 -14.88 7.46 -2.57
C GLN A 64 -14.22 6.78 -1.36
N GLY A 65 -14.72 7.06 -0.15
CA GLY A 65 -14.26 6.40 1.08
C GLY A 65 -13.01 7.02 1.71
N TRP A 66 -12.64 8.25 1.32
CA TRP A 66 -11.44 8.94 1.80
C TRP A 66 -11.36 9.10 3.32
N ALA A 67 -12.49 9.40 3.97
CA ALA A 67 -12.55 9.53 5.43
C ALA A 67 -12.28 8.18 6.12
N ASP A 68 -12.94 7.10 5.66
CA ASP A 68 -12.74 5.74 6.19
C ASP A 68 -11.27 5.31 6.05
N ALA A 69 -10.63 5.62 4.92
CA ALA A 69 -9.23 5.30 4.67
C ALA A 69 -8.28 6.10 5.58
N GLU A 70 -8.54 7.40 5.79
CA GLU A 70 -7.74 8.22 6.70
C GLU A 70 -7.89 7.75 8.16
N ASP A 71 -9.10 7.35 8.58
CA ASP A 71 -9.36 6.84 9.92
C ASP A 71 -8.69 5.48 10.19
N ALA A 72 -8.77 4.57 9.21
CA ALA A 72 -8.06 3.30 9.26
C ALA A 72 -6.54 3.50 9.31
N LEU A 73 -6.01 4.43 8.51
CA LEU A 73 -4.59 4.75 8.51
C LEU A 73 -4.13 5.33 9.86
N ARG A 74 -4.90 6.24 10.48
CA ARG A 74 -4.58 6.74 11.82
C ARG A 74 -4.53 5.62 12.86
N THR A 75 -5.38 4.60 12.71
CA THR A 75 -5.36 3.40 13.56
C THR A 75 -4.10 2.57 13.33
N ALA A 76 -3.73 2.31 12.07
CA ALA A 76 -2.51 1.58 11.73
C ALA A 76 -1.24 2.28 12.23
N GLU A 77 -1.16 3.61 12.12
CA GLU A 77 -0.05 4.40 12.64
C GLU A 77 0.02 4.37 14.17
N ALA A 78 -1.11 4.35 14.87
CA ALA A 78 -1.14 4.27 16.33
C ALA A 78 -0.67 2.92 16.87
N LEU A 79 -0.91 1.83 16.12
CA LEU A 79 -0.50 0.48 16.47
C LEU A 79 0.96 0.19 16.10
N ALA A 80 1.55 0.94 15.17
CA ALA A 80 2.92 0.73 14.73
C ALA A 80 3.95 1.11 15.81
N HIS A 81 4.80 0.17 16.20
CA HIS A 81 5.79 0.34 17.26
C HIS A 81 7.22 0.06 16.80
N THR A 82 7.40 -0.87 15.85
CA THR A 82 8.72 -1.15 15.25
C THR A 82 9.03 -0.18 14.11
N ASP A 83 10.30 -0.10 13.68
CA ASP A 83 10.67 0.69 12.50
C ASP A 83 10.01 0.15 11.24
N ASP A 84 9.93 -1.17 11.07
CA ASP A 84 9.30 -1.80 9.92
C ASP A 84 7.79 -1.49 9.86
N GLU A 85 7.08 -1.61 10.98
CA GLU A 85 5.65 -1.26 11.07
C GLU A 85 5.41 0.23 10.78
N ARG A 86 6.23 1.12 11.38
CA ARG A 86 6.12 2.57 11.15
C ARG A 86 6.45 2.92 9.69
N GLY A 87 7.42 2.22 9.11
CA GLY A 87 7.77 2.34 7.70
C GLY A 87 6.64 1.92 6.78
N ALA A 88 5.97 0.82 7.09
CA ALA A 88 4.82 0.32 6.33
C ALA A 88 3.62 1.26 6.42
N ALA A 89 3.28 1.75 7.63
CA ALA A 89 2.23 2.75 7.82
C ALA A 89 2.55 4.06 7.09
N ALA A 90 3.80 4.54 7.15
CA ALA A 90 4.25 5.70 6.38
C ALA A 90 4.17 5.47 4.85
N CYS A 91 4.36 4.23 4.39
CA CYS A 91 4.21 3.87 2.99
C CYS A 91 2.73 3.97 2.54
N GLU A 92 1.78 3.51 3.36
CA GLU A 92 0.33 3.68 3.10
C GLU A 92 -0.11 5.16 3.17
N ARG A 93 0.41 5.92 4.14
CA ARG A 93 0.23 7.38 4.20
C ARG A 93 0.65 8.06 2.92
N GLY A 94 1.82 7.69 2.39
CA GLY A 94 2.30 8.17 1.10
C GLY A 94 1.37 7.83 -0.05
N GLN A 95 0.82 6.61 -0.07
CA GLN A 95 -0.10 6.15 -1.10
C GLN A 95 -1.45 6.87 -1.06
N LEU A 96 -2.03 7.08 0.13
CA LEU A 96 -3.30 7.80 0.29
C LEU A 96 -3.16 9.28 -0.14
N ALA A 97 -2.07 9.93 0.27
CA ALA A 97 -1.78 11.31 -0.13
C ALA A 97 -1.54 11.42 -1.65
N TYR A 98 -0.82 10.47 -2.24
CA TYR A 98 -0.64 10.37 -3.68
C TYR A 98 -1.99 10.23 -4.41
N ALA A 99 -2.83 9.29 -3.97
CA ALA A 99 -4.15 9.03 -4.55
C ALA A 99 -5.03 10.28 -4.51
N ALA A 100 -5.15 10.92 -3.35
CA ALA A 100 -5.95 12.13 -3.18
C ALA A 100 -5.48 13.29 -4.08
N THR A 101 -4.16 13.38 -4.31
CA THR A 101 -3.58 14.40 -5.19
C THR A 101 -3.90 14.12 -6.66
N VAL A 102 -3.69 12.89 -7.12
CA VAL A 102 -3.92 12.51 -8.53
C VAL A 102 -5.39 12.60 -8.92
N HIS A 103 -6.32 12.24 -8.02
CA HIS A 103 -7.76 12.38 -8.25
C HIS A 103 -8.30 13.80 -7.95
N GLY A 104 -7.46 14.77 -7.61
CA GLY A 104 -7.89 16.16 -7.40
C GLY A 104 -8.78 16.39 -6.17
N VAL A 105 -8.84 15.44 -5.23
CA VAL A 105 -9.62 15.55 -3.99
C VAL A 105 -9.00 16.59 -3.06
N ARG A 106 -7.67 16.55 -2.93
CA ARG A 106 -6.88 17.56 -2.21
C ARG A 106 -5.42 17.43 -2.66
N ASP A 107 -4.77 18.57 -2.90
CA ASP A 107 -3.33 18.56 -3.14
C ASP A 107 -2.58 18.19 -1.85
N ARG A 108 -1.99 16.99 -1.86
CA ARG A 108 -1.20 16.40 -0.78
C ARG A 108 0.16 15.92 -1.30
N ALA A 109 0.69 16.54 -2.37
CA ALA A 109 1.93 16.12 -3.02
C ALA A 109 3.14 16.13 -2.06
N ASP A 110 3.24 17.15 -1.22
CA ASP A 110 4.33 17.26 -0.23
C ASP A 110 4.20 16.24 0.89
N GLU A 111 2.99 15.94 1.33
CA GLU A 111 2.72 14.88 2.30
C GLU A 111 3.09 13.51 1.73
N ALA A 112 2.72 13.24 0.48
CA ALA A 112 3.08 12.01 -0.21
C ALA A 112 4.61 11.85 -0.29
N ARG A 113 5.33 12.91 -0.69
CA ARG A 113 6.80 12.91 -0.76
C ARG A 113 7.44 12.68 0.60
N ALA A 114 6.99 13.39 1.62
CA ALA A 114 7.52 13.28 2.98
C ALA A 114 7.28 11.89 3.58
N ALA A 115 6.08 11.35 3.43
CA ALA A 115 5.71 10.04 3.96
C ALA A 115 6.49 8.90 3.27
N LEU A 116 6.59 8.90 1.94
CA LEU A 116 7.40 7.91 1.22
C LEU A 116 8.90 8.06 1.49
N GLY A 117 9.38 9.28 1.75
CA GLY A 117 10.74 9.53 2.22
C GLY A 117 11.02 8.92 3.59
N ARG A 118 10.10 9.11 4.55
CA ARG A 118 10.17 8.47 5.87
C ARG A 118 10.12 6.95 5.77
N ALA A 119 9.21 6.39 4.97
CA ALA A 119 9.14 4.95 4.72
C ALA A 119 10.49 4.40 4.18
N ALA A 120 11.16 5.13 3.29
CA ALA A 120 12.46 4.71 2.75
C ALA A 120 13.62 4.72 3.75
N ALA A 121 13.51 5.55 4.79
CA ALA A 121 14.46 5.60 5.90
C ALA A 121 14.24 4.46 6.90
N LEU A 122 13.00 4.00 7.07
CA LEU A 122 12.61 2.99 8.04
C LEU A 122 12.64 1.56 7.49
N ILE A 123 12.14 1.34 6.27
CA ILE A 123 12.07 0.00 5.67
C ILE A 123 13.46 -0.41 5.16
N ALA A 124 14.02 -1.49 5.70
CA ALA A 124 15.33 -1.99 5.28
C ALA A 124 15.36 -2.35 3.77
N PRO A 125 16.50 -2.20 3.06
CA PRO A 125 16.59 -2.50 1.63
C PRO A 125 16.23 -3.93 1.21
N GLY A 126 16.35 -4.91 2.13
CA GLY A 126 15.98 -6.32 1.89
C GLY A 126 14.63 -6.72 2.49
N ALA A 127 13.88 -5.79 3.10
CA ALA A 127 12.58 -6.11 3.68
C ALA A 127 11.52 -6.31 2.58
N GLY A 128 10.56 -7.20 2.82
CA GLY A 128 9.50 -7.53 1.84
C GLY A 128 8.69 -6.30 1.37
N GLY A 129 8.52 -5.29 2.22
CA GLY A 129 7.83 -4.04 1.86
C GLY A 129 8.61 -3.10 0.94
N ARG A 130 9.91 -3.35 0.69
CA ARG A 130 10.78 -2.42 -0.03
C ARG A 130 10.42 -2.29 -1.51
N ALA A 131 10.07 -3.40 -2.17
CA ALA A 131 9.70 -3.40 -3.58
C ALA A 131 8.45 -2.52 -3.83
N LEU A 132 7.42 -2.67 -2.99
CA LEU A 132 6.21 -1.85 -3.06
C LEU A 132 6.50 -0.36 -2.83
N LEU A 133 7.35 -0.05 -1.84
CA LEU A 133 7.77 1.33 -1.58
C LEU A 133 8.46 1.95 -2.79
N ASP A 134 9.42 1.26 -3.40
CA ASP A 134 10.12 1.77 -4.59
C ASP A 134 9.16 1.96 -5.77
N PHE A 135 8.17 1.07 -5.93
CA PHE A 135 7.12 1.23 -6.94
C PHE A 135 6.29 2.51 -6.70
N ARG A 136 5.82 2.74 -5.47
CA ARG A 136 5.04 3.94 -5.12
C ARG A 136 5.84 5.23 -5.28
N ARG A 137 7.14 5.21 -4.96
CA ARG A 137 8.05 6.33 -5.23
C ARG A 137 8.19 6.60 -6.74
N GLY A 138 8.13 5.56 -7.56
CA GLY A 138 8.07 5.68 -9.02
C GLY A 138 6.80 6.39 -9.50
N LEU A 139 5.63 5.98 -8.98
CA LEU A 139 4.34 6.62 -9.30
C LEU A 139 4.34 8.11 -8.95
N LEU A 140 4.83 8.47 -7.75
CA LEU A 140 4.97 9.87 -7.34
C LEU A 140 5.92 10.64 -8.28
N ALA A 141 7.06 10.04 -8.61
CA ALA A 141 8.04 10.68 -9.49
C ALA A 141 7.46 10.96 -10.87
N GLU A 142 6.73 10.00 -11.43
CA GLU A 142 6.09 10.09 -12.73
C GLU A 142 4.96 11.12 -12.76
N ASN A 143 3.98 10.98 -11.86
CA ASN A 143 2.71 11.69 -11.99
C ASN A 143 2.69 13.04 -11.29
N LEU A 144 3.43 13.19 -10.18
CA LEU A 144 3.41 14.43 -9.39
C LEU A 144 4.63 15.32 -9.66
N THR A 145 5.83 14.72 -9.77
CA THR A 145 7.05 15.51 -10.00
C THR A 145 7.47 15.59 -11.47
N ARG A 146 6.81 14.84 -12.36
CA ARG A 146 7.09 14.79 -13.80
C ARG A 146 8.58 14.51 -14.09
N SER A 147 9.15 13.54 -13.38
CA SER A 147 10.54 13.10 -13.53
C SER A 147 10.62 11.65 -14.03
N PRO A 148 10.57 11.42 -15.37
CA PRO A 148 10.59 10.08 -15.95
C PRO A 148 11.86 9.28 -15.64
N GLN A 149 13.00 9.96 -15.50
CA GLN A 149 14.28 9.30 -15.18
C GLN A 149 14.25 8.74 -13.75
N ALA A 150 13.76 9.52 -12.80
CA ALA A 150 13.61 9.09 -11.41
C ALA A 150 12.58 7.97 -11.29
N ALA A 151 11.44 8.07 -12.00
CA ALA A 151 10.42 7.04 -12.05
C ALA A 151 10.98 5.69 -12.56
N ARG A 152 11.65 5.70 -13.72
CA ARG A 152 12.28 4.49 -14.29
C ARG A 152 13.31 3.87 -13.35
N ALA A 153 14.13 4.68 -12.69
CA ALA A 153 15.10 4.18 -11.72
C ALA A 153 14.41 3.50 -10.53
N ALA A 154 13.31 4.08 -10.03
CA ALA A 154 12.52 3.51 -8.94
C ALA A 154 11.83 2.21 -9.35
N TYR A 155 11.17 2.17 -10.52
CA TYR A 155 10.53 0.95 -11.04
C TYR A 155 11.52 -0.20 -11.25
N ARG A 156 12.75 0.08 -11.71
CA ARG A 156 13.78 -0.97 -11.83
C ARG A 156 14.18 -1.55 -10.47
N ARG A 157 14.32 -0.72 -9.43
CA ARG A 157 14.60 -1.21 -8.07
C ARG A 157 13.42 -2.02 -7.52
N ALA A 158 12.19 -1.53 -7.74
CA ALA A 158 10.98 -2.23 -7.34
C ALA A 158 10.91 -3.62 -7.99
N HIS A 159 11.15 -3.71 -9.29
CA HIS A 159 11.16 -4.97 -10.01
C HIS A 159 12.26 -5.91 -9.49
N ALA A 160 13.50 -5.42 -9.37
CA ALA A 160 14.61 -6.22 -8.86
C ALA A 160 14.32 -6.76 -7.45
N GLY A 161 13.74 -5.95 -6.56
CA GLY A 161 13.38 -6.38 -5.21
C GLY A 161 12.19 -7.35 -5.16
N ALA A 162 11.28 -7.30 -6.13
CA ALA A 162 10.14 -8.22 -6.21
C ALA A 162 10.50 -9.60 -6.76
N THR A 163 11.62 -9.71 -7.48
CA THR A 163 12.10 -10.96 -8.11
C THR A 163 13.31 -11.58 -7.42
N ALA A 164 13.84 -10.93 -6.38
CA ALA A 164 14.95 -11.44 -5.57
C ALA A 164 14.45 -12.48 -4.56
#